data_AF-A0A6V7JGN9-F1
#
_entry.id   AF-A0A6V7JGN9-F1
#
_cell.length_a   1.000
_cell.length_b   1.000
_cell.length_c   1.000
_cell.angle_alpha   90.00
_cell.angle_beta   90.00
_cell.angle_gamma   90.00
#
_symmetry.space_group_name_H-M   'P 1'
#
loop_
_entity.id
_entity.type
_entity.pdbx_description
1 polymer ?
#
loop_
_entity_poly.entity_id
_entity_poly.type
_entity_poly.pdbx_seq_one_letter_code
_entity_poly.pdbx_strand_id
1 'polypeptide(L)' 'RQFVWIWVKDVNNCDEKAIVRAVERLGICFKDLIKINHDNCP' A
#
# COMPACT_ATOMS: atom_id res chain seq x y z
N ARG A 1 8.21 -4.61 16.97
CA ARG A 1 8.13 -4.72 15.49
C ARG A 1 6.93 -3.87 15.06
N GLN A 2 7.11 -2.89 14.18
CA GLN A 2 6.04 -2.00 13.72
C GLN A 2 5.53 -2.51 12.36
N PHE A 3 4.22 -2.49 12.18
CA PHE A 3 3.57 -2.85 10.92
C PHE A 3 2.81 -1.64 10.38
N VAL A 4 2.81 -1.47 9.06
CA VAL A 4 2.07 -0.41 8.36
C VAL A 4 1.15 -1.07 7.35
N TRP A 5 -0.12 -0.65 7.36
CA TRP A 5 -1.15 -1.16 6.48
C TRP A 5 -1.68 -0.01 5.63
N ILE A 6 -1.75 -0.22 4.32
CA ILE A 6 -2.25 0.78 3.37
C ILE A 6 -3.49 0.17 2.73
N TRP A 7 -4.65 0.74 3.08
CA TRP A 7 -5.93 0.30 2.56
C TRP A 7 -6.30 1.14 1.35
N VAL A 8 -6.51 0.46 0.22
CA VAL A 8 -6.95 1.09 -1.02
C VAL A 8 -8.35 0.58 -1.32
N LYS A 9 -9.30 1.50 -1.52
CA LYS A 9 -10.70 1.16 -1.78
C LYS A 9 -10.88 0.39 -3.09
N ASP A 10 -10.13 0.79 -4.12
CA ASP A 10 -10.14 0.17 -5.44
C ASP A 10 -8.69 -0.05 -5.88
N VAL A 11 -8.28 -1.32 -5.91
CA VAL A 11 -6.91 -1.69 -6.32
C VAL A 11 -6.63 -1.41 -7.79
N ASN A 12 -7.68 -1.33 -8.63
CA ASN A 12 -7.59 -1.04 -10.06
C ASN A 12 -7.50 0.46 -10.34
N ASN A 13 -7.99 1.29 -9.42
CA ASN A 13 -7.88 2.75 -9.45
C ASN A 13 -6.97 3.27 -8.32
N CYS A 14 -5.86 2.58 -8.10
CA CYS A 14 -4.89 2.91 -7.09
C CYS A 14 -3.83 3.87 -7.67
N ASP A 15 -3.71 5.08 -7.12
CA ASP A 15 -2.59 5.98 -7.43
C ASP A 15 -1.34 5.55 -6.66
N GLU A 16 -0.59 4.63 -7.26
CA GLU A 16 0.64 4.07 -6.69
C GLU A 16 1.66 5.17 -6.31
N LYS A 17 1.72 6.27 -7.06
CA LYS A 17 2.66 7.37 -6.77
C LYS A 17 2.34 8.07 -5.47
N ALA A 18 1.05 8.22 -5.13
CA ALA A 18 0.63 8.78 -3.86
C ALA A 18 1.06 7.89 -2.68
N ILE A 19 0.94 6.57 -2.85
CA ILE A 19 1.37 5.58 -1.85
C ILE A 19 2.88 5.63 -1.66
N VAL A 20 3.65 5.60 -2.76
CA VAL A 20 5.12 5.69 -2.72
C VAL A 20 5.57 6.92 -1.93
N ARG A 21 5.05 8.11 -2.26
CA ARG A 21 5.40 9.34 -1.54
C ARG A 21 5.01 9.30 -0.07
N ALA A 22 3.89 8.68 0.27
CA ALA A 22 3.45 8.57 1.66
C ALA A 22 4.38 7.67 2.49
N VAL A 23 4.80 6.53 1.93
CA VAL A 23 5.69 5.60 2.65
C VAL A 23 7.13 6.09 2.73
N GLU A 24 7.61 6.78 1.70
CA GLU A 24 8.94 7.41 1.73
C GLU A 24 9.03 8.47 2.83
N ARG A 25 7.95 9.25 3.07
CA ARG A 25 7.86 10.20 4.19
C ARG A 25 7.89 9.54 5.56
N LEU A 26 7.48 8.28 5.65
CA LEU A 26 7.55 7.47 6.86
C LEU A 26 8.90 6.76 7.03
N GLY A 27 9.83 6.94 6.07
CA GLY A 27 11.12 6.24 6.05
C GLY A 27 10.99 4.76 5.67
N ILE A 28 9.91 4.38 5.00
CA ILE A 28 9.62 3.01 4.57
C ILE A 28 9.87 2.90 3.07
N CYS A 29 10.68 1.92 2.66
CA CYS A 29 10.88 1.61 1.25
C CYS A 29 9.62 0.97 0.68
N PHE A 30 9.09 1.51 -0.41
CA PHE A 30 7.91 0.94 -1.09
C PHE A 30 8.11 -0.53 -1.51
N LYS A 31 9.35 -0.93 -1.82
CA LYS A 31 9.72 -2.31 -2.17
C LYS A 31 9.49 -3.31 -1.04
N ASP A 32 9.43 -2.85 0.21
CA ASP A 32 9.19 -3.69 1.38
C ASP A 32 7.68 -3.90 1.65
N LEU A 33 6.81 -3.22 0.88
CA LEU A 33 5.37 -3.43 0.96
C LEU A 33 4.96 -4.66 0.18
N ILE A 34 4.11 -5.49 0.80
CA ILE A 34 3.49 -6.63 0.14
C ILE A 34 2.12 -6.19 -0.37
N LYS A 35 1.90 -6.27 -1.69
CA LYS A 35 0.59 -6.04 -2.29
C LYS A 35 -0.30 -7.26 -2.03
N ILE A 36 -1.43 -7.04 -1.37
CA ILE A 36 -2.45 -8.06 -1.12
C ILE A 36 -3.69 -7.65 -1.91
N ASN A 37 -4.01 -8.40 -2.96
CA ASN A 37 -5.27 -8.22 -3.67
C ASN A 37 -6.35 -9.06 -2.98
N HIS A 38 -7.42 -8.41 -2.54
CA HIS A 38 -8.61 -9.07 -2.05
C HIS A 38 -9.63 -9.15 -3.19
N ASP A 39 -9.31 -9.93 -4.23
CA ASP A 39 -10.19 -10.14 -5.39
C ASP A 39 -11.44 -11.00 -5.05
N ASN A 40 -11.58 -11.44 -3.79
CA ASN A 40 -12.74 -12.21 -3.30
C ASN A 40 -12.82 -12.14 -1.77
N CYS A 41 -13.06 -10.95 -1.20
CA CYS A 41 -13.63 -10.92 0.15
C CYS A 41 -15.13 -11.20 0.00
N PRO A 42 -15.70 -12.26 0.61
CA PRO A 42 -17.15 -12.46 0.61
C PRO A 42 -17.89 -11.28 1.25
#